data_AF-A0A0Q6Z2D8-F1
#
_entry.id   AF-A0A0Q6Z2D8-F1
#
_cell.length_a   1.000
_cell.length_b   1.000
_cell.length_c   1.000
_cell.angle_alpha   90.00
_cell.angle_beta   90.00
_cell.angle_gamma   90.00
#
_symmetry.space_group_name_H-M   'P 1'
#
loop_
_entity.id
_entity.type
_entity.pdbx_description
1 polymer ?
#
loop_
_entity_poly.entity_id
_entity_poly.type
_entity_poly.pdbx_seq_one_letter_code
_entity_poly.pdbx_strand_id
1 'polypeptide(L)'
;MQCTINYSYVAQVIPPRCRKPRAQRFDDGVAVMSIREVTSEQAPVAILGAEMDFASGNYMEAVSYRWFDGRLWADVPVHGCSRRRAVRYPVMPTELNLITDSAMLSNTHFGIYVGAHEGKDGIAAHLQACSTDWLIIDGQLHRTAGEPMYVAMTFGLSHNHGGSSLLADDHLNPNIKPEAYFSLLEKEQADAYTLAIAHNRGDTVKVSTDPGFQFEVLIAEAIRWKNPAACAESSEAA
;
A
#
# COMPACT_ATOMS: atom_id res chain seq x y z
N MET A 1 21.65 -2.54 -0.70
CA MET A 1 21.84 -3.55 -1.77
C MET A 1 21.86 -2.97 -3.19
N GLN A 2 22.62 -3.58 -4.12
CA GLN A 2 22.49 -3.34 -5.57
C GLN A 2 21.92 -4.58 -6.28
N CYS A 3 21.05 -4.37 -7.27
CA CYS A 3 20.49 -5.41 -8.12
C CYS A 3 20.69 -5.04 -9.59
N THR A 4 21.39 -5.89 -10.35
CA THR A 4 21.56 -5.72 -11.80
C THR A 4 20.38 -6.34 -12.52
N ILE A 5 19.73 -5.56 -13.38
CA ILE A 5 18.55 -5.96 -14.12
C ILE A 5 18.88 -5.94 -15.60
N ASN A 6 18.89 -7.12 -16.22
CA ASN A 6 18.97 -7.27 -17.67
C ASN A 6 17.56 -7.21 -18.26
N TYR A 7 17.34 -6.45 -19.32
CA TYR A 7 16.01 -6.27 -19.90
C TYR A 7 16.05 -6.09 -21.41
N SER A 8 14.91 -6.40 -22.03
CA SER A 8 14.68 -6.13 -23.45
C SER A 8 13.98 -4.78 -23.63
N TYR A 9 14.23 -4.08 -24.73
CA TYR A 9 13.57 -2.81 -25.05
C TYR A 9 13.36 -2.69 -26.56
N VAL A 10 12.43 -1.82 -26.94
CA VAL A 10 12.14 -1.48 -28.34
C VAL A 10 12.58 -0.06 -28.59
N ALA A 11 13.40 0.14 -29.62
CA ALA A 11 13.82 1.46 -30.09
C ALA A 11 13.44 1.66 -31.56
N GLN A 12 13.28 2.93 -31.94
CA GLN A 12 13.05 3.31 -33.34
C GLN A 12 14.40 3.48 -34.05
N VAL A 13 14.72 2.55 -34.94
CA VAL A 13 15.96 2.56 -35.73
C VAL A 13 15.62 2.80 -37.19
N ILE A 14 16.43 3.58 -37.90
CA ILE A 14 16.33 3.71 -39.36
C ILE A 14 17.30 2.71 -39.97
N PRO A 15 16.83 1.59 -40.56
CA PRO A 15 17.74 0.63 -41.18
C PRO A 15 18.49 1.26 -42.36
N PRO A 16 19.65 0.71 -42.75
CA PRO A 16 20.34 1.13 -43.96
C PRO A 16 19.39 1.16 -45.16
N ARG A 17 19.50 2.22 -45.98
CA ARG A 17 18.68 2.44 -47.20
C ARG A 17 17.18 2.66 -46.95
N CYS A 18 16.74 2.76 -45.70
CA CYS A 18 15.36 3.12 -45.35
C CYS A 18 15.24 4.62 -45.01
N ARG A 19 14.03 5.17 -45.13
CA ARG A 19 13.72 6.57 -44.75
C ARG A 19 12.87 6.71 -43.50
N LYS A 20 12.14 5.67 -43.12
CA LYS A 20 11.22 5.68 -41.98
C LYS A 20 11.79 4.82 -40.86
N PRO A 21 11.75 5.28 -39.59
CA PRO A 21 12.11 4.45 -38.46
C PRO A 21 11.24 3.20 -38.38
N ARG A 22 11.84 2.13 -37.88
CA ARG A 22 11.21 0.84 -37.60
C ARG A 22 11.48 0.50 -36.14
N ALA A 23 10.45 0.00 -35.46
CA ALA A 23 10.59 -0.58 -34.15
C ALA A 23 11.49 -1.83 -34.26
N GLN A 24 12.57 -1.85 -33.49
CA GLN A 24 13.46 -2.99 -33.36
C GLN A 24 13.65 -3.30 -31.88
N ARG A 25 13.59 -4.59 -31.52
CA ARG A 25 13.85 -5.07 -30.16
C ARG A 25 15.34 -5.35 -29.96
N PHE A 26 15.81 -5.05 -28.77
CA PHE A 26 17.17 -5.26 -28.30
C PHE A 26 17.12 -5.89 -26.91
N ASP A 27 18.07 -6.78 -26.61
CA ASP A 27 18.15 -7.52 -25.34
C ASP A 27 19.41 -7.16 -24.54
N ASP A 28 20.07 -6.06 -24.90
CA ASP A 28 21.28 -5.53 -24.26
C ASP A 28 20.98 -4.43 -23.23
N GLY A 29 19.72 -4.35 -22.78
CA GLY A 29 19.32 -3.43 -21.72
C GLY A 29 19.91 -3.88 -20.38
N VAL A 30 20.60 -2.99 -19.70
CA VAL A 30 21.14 -3.22 -18.35
C VAL A 30 20.85 -2.00 -17.50
N ALA A 31 20.28 -2.21 -16.31
CA ALA A 31 20.11 -1.18 -15.29
C ALA A 31 20.63 -1.72 -13.96
N VAL A 32 21.27 -0.86 -13.16
CA VAL A 32 21.67 -1.21 -11.80
C VAL A 32 20.79 -0.43 -10.85
N MET A 33 19.92 -1.15 -10.15
CA MET A 33 19.00 -0.58 -9.19
C MET A 33 19.61 -0.60 -7.80
N SER A 34 19.60 0.56 -7.14
CA SER A 34 20.05 0.69 -5.74
C SER A 34 18.84 0.67 -4.80
N ILE A 35 18.79 -0.34 -3.92
CA ILE A 35 17.74 -0.48 -2.91
C ILE A 35 18.35 -0.22 -1.54
N ARG A 36 17.63 0.58 -0.74
CA ARG A 36 18.02 0.89 0.63
C ARG A 36 17.94 -0.37 1.50
N GLU A 37 18.90 -0.49 2.40
CA GLU A 37 19.04 -1.64 3.27
C GLU A 37 19.32 -1.14 4.68
N VAL A 38 18.53 -1.63 5.63
CA VAL A 38 18.52 -1.18 7.02
C VAL A 38 18.32 -2.39 7.94
N THR A 39 18.58 -2.21 9.23
CA THR A 39 18.31 -3.24 10.23
C THR A 39 16.93 -3.09 10.85
N SER A 40 16.42 -4.15 11.49
CA SER A 40 15.16 -4.06 12.23
C SER A 40 15.17 -3.07 13.39
N GLU A 41 16.33 -2.73 13.95
CA GLU A 41 16.46 -1.68 14.97
C GLU A 41 16.30 -0.28 14.36
N GLN A 42 16.73 -0.07 13.11
CA GLN A 42 16.54 1.20 12.40
C GLN A 42 15.10 1.37 11.89
N ALA A 43 14.44 0.25 11.58
CA ALA A 43 13.06 0.19 11.09
C ALA A 43 12.18 -0.65 12.03
N PRO A 44 11.93 -0.17 13.27
CA PRO A 44 11.18 -0.93 14.27
C PRO A 44 9.73 -1.15 13.85
N VAL A 45 9.09 -2.18 14.41
CA VAL A 45 7.65 -2.40 14.22
C VAL A 45 6.88 -1.29 14.95
N ALA A 46 6.03 -0.59 14.21
CA ALA A 46 5.21 0.50 14.72
C ALA A 46 3.75 0.10 14.92
N ILE A 47 3.23 -0.80 14.07
CA ILE A 47 1.85 -1.27 14.13
C ILE A 47 1.82 -2.77 13.88
N LEU A 48 1.02 -3.49 14.67
CA LEU A 48 0.57 -4.84 14.35
C LEU A 48 -0.92 -4.78 14.00
N GLY A 49 -1.31 -5.27 12.83
CA GLY A 49 -2.70 -5.27 12.38
C GLY A 49 -3.18 -6.67 12.02
N ALA A 50 -4.25 -7.15 12.64
CA ALA A 50 -4.82 -8.47 12.38
C ALA A 50 -6.28 -8.35 11.95
N GLU A 51 -6.62 -8.97 10.82
CA GLU A 51 -7.99 -9.08 10.31
C GLU A 51 -8.72 -10.23 11.00
N MET A 52 -10.00 -10.03 11.31
CA MET A 52 -10.86 -11.09 11.81
C MET A 52 -11.37 -11.97 10.65
N ASP A 53 -11.15 -13.27 10.75
CA ASP A 53 -11.83 -14.24 9.88
C ASP A 53 -13.26 -14.46 10.41
N PHE A 54 -14.25 -13.86 9.76
CA PHE A 54 -15.65 -13.99 10.14
C PHE A 54 -16.20 -15.42 10.06
N ALA A 55 -15.57 -16.33 9.31
CA ALA A 55 -16.01 -17.72 9.24
C ALA A 55 -15.62 -18.50 10.51
N SER A 56 -14.42 -18.24 11.05
CA SER A 56 -13.91 -18.92 12.23
C SER A 56 -14.03 -18.12 13.53
N GLY A 57 -14.24 -16.80 13.44
CA GLY A 57 -14.24 -15.86 14.57
C GLY A 57 -12.84 -15.57 15.14
N ASN A 58 -11.77 -16.05 14.50
CA ASN A 58 -10.40 -15.85 14.96
C ASN A 58 -9.70 -14.76 14.16
N TYR A 59 -8.69 -14.13 14.76
CA TYR A 59 -7.82 -13.21 14.06
C TYR A 59 -6.76 -13.95 13.24
N MET A 60 -6.55 -13.48 12.01
CA MET A 60 -5.52 -13.96 11.11
C MET A 60 -4.12 -13.56 11.57
N GLU A 61 -3.09 -14.13 10.96
CA GLU A 61 -1.70 -13.72 11.21
C GLU A 61 -1.53 -12.22 10.96
N ALA A 62 -1.04 -11.51 11.97
CA ALA A 62 -0.90 -10.07 11.94
C ALA A 62 0.10 -9.61 10.88
N VAL A 63 -0.23 -8.50 10.22
CA VAL A 63 0.69 -7.72 9.40
C VAL A 63 1.52 -6.84 10.32
N SER A 64 2.84 -6.90 10.15
CA SER A 64 3.77 -5.98 10.82
C SER A 64 4.05 -4.78 9.93
N TYR A 65 3.70 -3.58 10.40
CA TYR A 65 4.05 -2.33 9.76
C TYR A 65 5.28 -1.74 10.47
N ARG A 66 6.40 -1.67 9.75
CA ARG A 66 7.66 -1.10 10.25
C ARG A 66 7.77 0.36 9.89
N TRP A 67 8.28 1.18 10.81
CA TRP A 67 8.42 2.61 10.63
C TRP A 67 9.85 2.98 10.24
N PHE A 68 10.02 3.62 9.08
CA PHE A 68 11.31 4.10 8.63
C PHE A 68 11.16 5.29 7.68
N ASP A 69 11.95 6.34 7.90
CA ASP A 69 12.04 7.51 7.03
C ASP A 69 10.67 8.15 6.71
N GLY A 70 9.83 8.32 7.73
CA GLY A 70 8.54 8.99 7.58
C GLY A 70 7.46 8.14 6.90
N ARG A 71 7.69 6.83 6.70
CA ARG A 71 6.78 5.90 6.02
C ARG A 71 6.64 4.57 6.76
N LEU A 72 5.49 3.92 6.54
CA LEU A 72 5.23 2.55 6.98
C LEU A 72 5.60 1.56 5.88
N TRP A 73 6.13 0.41 6.30
CA TRP A 73 6.66 -0.64 5.42
C TRP A 73 6.15 -2.02 5.85
N ALA A 74 5.70 -2.83 4.89
CA ALA A 74 5.25 -4.19 5.13
C ALA A 74 5.98 -5.19 4.23
N ASP A 75 6.26 -6.38 4.75
CA ASP A 75 6.89 -7.48 4.01
C ASP A 75 5.90 -8.34 3.22
N VAL A 76 4.60 -8.03 3.32
CA VAL A 76 3.51 -8.67 2.60
C VAL A 76 2.71 -7.63 1.81
N PRO A 77 2.02 -8.03 0.73
CA PRO A 77 1.06 -7.16 0.07
C PRO A 77 -0.13 -6.86 0.99
N VAL A 78 -0.34 -5.58 1.28
CA VAL A 78 -1.46 -5.05 2.09
C VAL A 78 -2.34 -4.18 1.21
N HIS A 79 -3.65 -4.25 1.41
CA HIS A 79 -4.61 -3.29 0.86
C HIS A 79 -5.88 -3.31 1.68
N GLY A 80 -6.35 -2.13 2.09
CA GLY A 80 -7.48 -2.01 3.02
C GLY A 80 -7.17 -2.65 4.35
N CYS A 81 -5.93 -2.51 4.83
CA CYS A 81 -5.38 -3.15 6.04
C CYS A 81 -5.27 -4.68 6.01
N SER A 82 -5.94 -5.35 5.06
CA SER A 82 -5.91 -6.79 4.87
C SER A 82 -4.63 -7.27 4.20
N ARG A 83 -4.13 -8.41 4.67
CA ARG A 83 -3.10 -9.17 3.97
C ARG A 83 -3.70 -9.82 2.72
N ARG A 84 -3.27 -9.38 1.53
CA ARG A 84 -3.80 -9.91 0.25
C ARG A 84 -3.22 -11.27 -0.12
N ARG A 85 -2.05 -11.64 0.40
CA ARG A 85 -1.37 -12.92 0.11
C ARG A 85 -0.69 -13.47 1.36
N ALA A 86 -0.80 -14.79 1.55
CA ALA A 86 -0.08 -15.48 2.61
C ALA A 86 1.46 -15.44 2.42
N VAL A 87 1.94 -15.14 1.21
CA VAL A 87 3.38 -15.17 0.90
C VAL A 87 3.96 -13.75 1.07
N ARG A 88 5.08 -13.68 1.80
CA ARG A 88 5.92 -12.48 1.90
C ARG A 88 6.50 -12.12 0.53
N TYR A 89 6.94 -10.88 0.36
CA TYR A 89 7.75 -10.53 -0.80
C TYR A 89 9.01 -11.42 -0.85
N PRO A 90 9.46 -11.81 -2.05
CA PRO A 90 10.68 -12.59 -2.18
C PRO A 90 11.89 -11.78 -1.70
N VAL A 91 12.94 -12.50 -1.31
CA VAL A 91 14.27 -11.91 -1.13
C VAL A 91 14.73 -11.33 -2.47
N MET A 92 15.28 -10.11 -2.43
CA MET A 92 15.83 -9.47 -3.63
C MET A 92 17.08 -10.23 -4.10
N PRO A 93 17.16 -10.64 -5.38
CA PRO A 93 18.38 -11.21 -5.94
C PRO A 93 19.37 -10.10 -6.32
N THR A 94 20.65 -10.45 -6.42
CA THR A 94 21.69 -9.55 -6.95
C THR A 94 21.58 -9.35 -8.46
N GLU A 95 20.92 -10.28 -9.16
CA GLU A 95 20.67 -10.22 -10.59
C GLU A 95 19.22 -10.63 -10.91
N LEU A 96 18.57 -9.87 -11.79
CA LEU A 96 17.23 -10.12 -12.29
C LEU A 96 17.22 -10.08 -13.81
N ASN A 97 16.56 -11.04 -14.45
CA ASN A 97 16.42 -11.07 -15.90
C ASN A 97 14.97 -10.81 -16.30
N LEU A 98 14.76 -9.74 -17.07
CA LEU A 98 13.51 -9.31 -17.67
C LEU A 98 13.55 -9.37 -19.21
N ILE A 99 14.57 -9.99 -19.82
CA ILE A 99 14.61 -10.19 -21.27
C ILE A 99 13.42 -11.07 -21.69
N THR A 100 12.64 -10.59 -22.64
CA THR A 100 11.43 -11.26 -23.12
C THR A 100 11.00 -10.71 -24.48
N ASP A 101 10.31 -11.52 -25.27
CA ASP A 101 9.69 -11.07 -26.53
C ASP A 101 8.36 -10.32 -26.31
N SER A 102 7.85 -10.32 -25.07
CA SER A 102 6.62 -9.63 -24.68
C SER A 102 6.73 -8.11 -24.85
N ALA A 103 5.62 -7.47 -25.24
CA ALA A 103 5.49 -6.01 -25.24
C ALA A 103 5.59 -5.42 -23.82
N MET A 104 5.35 -6.23 -22.78
CA MET A 104 5.44 -5.87 -21.37
C MET A 104 6.53 -6.68 -20.67
N LEU A 105 7.40 -5.96 -19.96
CA LEU A 105 8.39 -6.47 -19.03
C LEU A 105 7.71 -6.61 -17.67
N SER A 106 7.30 -7.83 -17.34
CA SER A 106 6.48 -8.10 -16.15
C SER A 106 7.20 -9.04 -15.19
N ASN A 107 7.32 -8.62 -13.93
CA ASN A 107 7.67 -9.51 -12.83
C ASN A 107 6.70 -9.29 -11.68
N THR A 108 5.75 -10.21 -11.52
CA THR A 108 4.66 -10.12 -10.54
C THR A 108 5.13 -10.21 -9.09
N HIS A 109 6.24 -10.90 -8.84
CA HIS A 109 6.80 -11.03 -7.48
C HIS A 109 7.40 -9.70 -7.02
N PHE A 110 8.07 -8.99 -7.94
CA PHE A 110 8.66 -7.67 -7.68
C PHE A 110 7.74 -6.50 -8.06
N GLY A 111 6.55 -6.76 -8.60
CA GLY A 111 5.62 -5.70 -9.01
C GLY A 111 6.16 -4.79 -10.12
N ILE A 112 7.06 -5.30 -10.95
CA ILE A 112 7.62 -4.58 -12.09
C ILE A 112 6.69 -4.77 -13.27
N TYR A 113 6.24 -3.67 -13.88
CA TYR A 113 5.38 -3.68 -15.06
C TYR A 113 5.70 -2.48 -15.95
N VAL A 114 6.50 -2.68 -16.99
CA VAL A 114 6.90 -1.60 -17.90
C VAL A 114 6.86 -2.05 -19.35
N GLY A 115 6.39 -1.17 -20.24
CA GLY A 115 6.33 -1.46 -21.67
C GLY A 115 7.72 -1.47 -22.28
N ALA A 116 8.02 -2.47 -23.12
CA ALA A 116 9.29 -2.52 -23.85
C ALA A 116 9.48 -1.29 -24.77
N HIS A 117 8.38 -0.65 -25.17
CA HIS A 117 8.37 0.55 -26.02
C HIS A 117 8.72 1.86 -25.31
N GLU A 118 8.86 1.86 -23.98
CA GLU A 118 9.41 2.99 -23.22
C GLU A 118 10.89 3.26 -23.60
N GLY A 119 11.52 2.33 -24.32
CA GLY A 119 12.92 2.43 -24.74
C GLY A 119 13.90 2.19 -23.59
N LYS A 120 15.19 2.17 -23.92
CA LYS A 120 16.26 1.81 -22.97
C LYS A 120 16.21 2.69 -21.72
N ASP A 121 16.19 4.00 -21.91
CA ASP A 121 16.24 4.96 -20.80
C ASP A 121 14.93 5.01 -20.01
N GLY A 122 13.78 4.90 -20.67
CA GLY A 122 12.47 4.89 -20.01
C GLY A 122 12.29 3.69 -19.09
N ILE A 123 12.73 2.50 -19.53
CA ILE A 123 12.74 1.29 -18.70
C ILE A 123 13.71 1.45 -17.53
N ALA A 124 14.93 1.93 -17.77
CA ALA A 124 15.90 2.17 -16.70
C ALA A 124 15.38 3.14 -15.63
N ALA A 125 14.72 4.23 -16.06
CA ALA A 125 14.09 5.19 -15.15
C ALA A 125 12.93 4.58 -14.35
N HIS A 126 12.09 3.76 -14.98
CA HIS A 126 11.02 3.03 -14.29
C HIS A 126 11.59 2.09 -13.21
N LEU A 127 12.61 1.29 -13.55
CA LEU A 127 13.25 0.39 -12.60
C LEU A 127 13.86 1.16 -11.42
N GLN A 128 14.47 2.32 -11.67
CA GLN A 128 15.00 3.17 -10.61
C GLN A 128 13.88 3.77 -9.74
N ALA A 129 12.73 4.10 -10.31
CA ALA A 129 11.56 4.56 -9.56
C ALA A 129 10.98 3.43 -8.68
N CYS A 130 10.93 2.18 -9.16
CA CYS A 130 10.52 1.05 -8.31
C CYS A 130 11.37 0.93 -7.04
N SER A 131 12.66 1.26 -7.12
CA SER A 131 13.59 1.16 -5.99
C SER A 131 13.28 2.13 -4.85
N THR A 132 12.54 3.22 -5.09
CA THR A 132 12.17 4.17 -4.04
C THR A 132 11.08 3.63 -3.12
N ASP A 133 10.26 2.72 -3.65
CA ASP A 133 9.14 2.10 -2.93
C ASP A 133 9.52 0.77 -2.29
N TRP A 134 10.80 0.39 -2.37
CA TRP A 134 11.35 -0.84 -1.81
C TRP A 134 12.34 -0.52 -0.70
N LEU A 135 12.32 -1.35 0.34
CA LEU A 135 13.25 -1.30 1.47
C LEU A 135 13.62 -2.72 1.86
N ILE A 136 14.90 -3.00 2.05
CA ILE A 136 15.36 -4.27 2.58
C ILE A 136 15.61 -4.09 4.07
N ILE A 137 14.96 -4.91 4.90
CA ILE A 137 15.15 -4.92 6.34
C ILE A 137 15.62 -6.31 6.71
N ASP A 138 16.84 -6.43 7.23
CA ASP A 138 17.47 -7.72 7.57
C ASP A 138 17.40 -8.76 6.43
N GLY A 139 17.63 -8.33 5.19
CA GLY A 139 17.58 -9.19 4.00
C GLY A 139 16.18 -9.47 3.45
N GLN A 140 15.11 -9.06 4.12
CA GLN A 140 13.72 -9.22 3.67
C GLN A 140 13.23 -7.96 2.94
N LEU A 141 12.66 -8.14 1.74
CA LEU A 141 12.04 -7.04 0.99
C LEU A 141 10.74 -6.61 1.67
N HIS A 142 10.60 -5.30 1.82
CA HIS A 142 9.40 -4.60 2.25
C HIS A 142 8.99 -3.57 1.19
N ARG A 143 7.71 -3.25 1.14
CA ARG A 143 7.17 -2.15 0.34
C ARG A 143 6.44 -1.16 1.20
N THR A 144 6.30 0.06 0.70
CA THR A 144 5.49 1.09 1.36
C THR A 144 4.06 0.58 1.55
N ALA A 145 3.55 0.74 2.76
CA ALA A 145 2.17 0.42 3.14
C ALA A 145 1.43 1.72 3.48
N GLY A 146 0.13 1.74 3.19
CA GLY A 146 -0.75 2.82 3.66
C GLY A 146 -0.84 2.82 5.19
N GLU A 147 -1.15 3.98 5.75
CA GLU A 147 -1.39 4.10 7.19
C GLU A 147 -2.78 3.54 7.51
N PRO A 148 -2.91 2.48 8.33
CA PRO A 148 -4.22 1.99 8.72
C PRO A 148 -5.00 3.05 9.49
N MET A 149 -6.28 3.20 9.16
CA MET A 149 -7.21 4.15 9.73
C MET A 149 -8.55 3.47 9.97
N TYR A 150 -9.35 4.01 10.88
CA TYR A 150 -10.76 3.68 10.96
C TYR A 150 -11.57 4.59 10.06
N VAL A 151 -12.63 4.06 9.43
CA VAL A 151 -13.55 4.83 8.60
C VAL A 151 -15.00 4.53 8.98
N ALA A 152 -15.77 5.58 9.26
CA ALA A 152 -17.21 5.47 9.44
C ALA A 152 -17.89 5.47 8.07
N MET A 153 -18.53 4.35 7.72
CA MET A 153 -19.14 4.14 6.42
C MET A 153 -20.65 3.93 6.54
N THR A 154 -21.41 4.55 5.63
CA THR A 154 -22.86 4.35 5.51
C THR A 154 -23.17 3.59 4.24
N PHE A 155 -24.06 2.60 4.31
CA PHE A 155 -24.47 1.82 3.15
C PHE A 155 -25.90 2.17 2.75
N GLY A 156 -26.07 2.46 1.46
CA GLY A 156 -27.36 2.83 0.89
C GLY A 156 -28.11 1.61 0.34
N LEU A 157 -28.95 0.99 1.16
CA LEU A 157 -30.06 0.17 0.69
C LEU A 157 -31.33 0.70 1.37
N SER A 158 -32.38 0.96 0.58
CA SER A 158 -33.68 1.46 1.05
C SER A 158 -34.17 0.67 2.28
N HIS A 159 -35.02 1.28 3.12
CA HIS A 159 -35.54 0.66 4.37
C HIS A 159 -34.46 0.23 5.39
N ASN A 160 -33.31 0.94 5.45
CA ASN A 160 -32.25 0.64 6.42
C ASN A 160 -31.66 -0.79 6.26
N HIS A 161 -31.64 -1.32 5.04
CA HIS A 161 -31.03 -2.62 4.79
C HIS A 161 -29.49 -2.57 4.77
N GLY A 162 -28.90 -1.39 4.54
CA GLY A 162 -27.45 -1.20 4.45
C GLY A 162 -26.80 -0.81 5.80
N GLY A 163 -27.44 0.08 6.57
CA GLY A 163 -26.96 0.51 7.88
C GLY A 163 -25.71 1.41 7.86
N SER A 164 -25.08 1.51 9.03
CA SER A 164 -23.83 2.27 9.26
C SER A 164 -22.83 1.40 10.01
N SER A 165 -21.56 1.42 9.61
CA SER A 165 -20.51 0.61 10.22
C SER A 165 -19.21 1.37 10.32
N LEU A 166 -18.45 1.09 11.37
CA LEU A 166 -17.02 1.33 11.39
C LEU A 166 -16.33 0.24 10.58
N LEU A 167 -15.33 0.61 9.80
CA LEU A 167 -14.41 -0.28 9.07
C LEU A 167 -12.97 0.18 9.29
N ALA A 168 -12.00 -0.58 8.77
CA ALA A 168 -10.63 -0.15 8.62
C ALA A 168 -10.26 -0.01 7.14
N ASP A 169 -9.42 0.98 6.82
CA ASP A 169 -8.84 1.17 5.49
C ASP A 169 -7.45 1.82 5.62
N ASP A 170 -6.62 1.69 4.60
CA ASP A 170 -5.25 2.23 4.56
C ASP A 170 -5.06 3.36 3.53
N HIS A 171 -6.16 3.85 2.96
CA HIS A 171 -6.19 4.97 2.04
C HIS A 171 -7.48 5.80 2.19
N LEU A 172 -7.42 7.05 1.73
CA LEU A 172 -8.60 7.93 1.68
C LEU A 172 -9.36 7.69 0.38
N ASN A 173 -10.62 7.27 0.49
CA ASN A 173 -11.53 7.20 -0.64
C ASN A 173 -12.08 8.61 -0.91
N PRO A 174 -11.87 9.20 -2.10
CA PRO A 174 -12.32 10.57 -2.39
C PRO A 174 -13.85 10.73 -2.39
N ASN A 175 -14.62 9.64 -2.40
CA ASN A 175 -16.07 9.67 -2.28
C ASN A 175 -16.56 9.72 -0.83
N ILE A 176 -15.66 9.52 0.15
CA ILE A 176 -15.94 9.60 1.58
C ILE A 176 -15.29 10.87 2.12
N LYS A 177 -16.02 11.58 2.97
CA LYS A 177 -15.53 12.81 3.58
C LYS A 177 -14.33 12.51 4.50
N PRO A 178 -13.25 13.33 4.46
CA PRO A 178 -12.09 13.16 5.36
C PRO A 178 -12.44 13.10 6.84
N GLU A 179 -13.50 13.80 7.27
CA GLU A 179 -13.97 13.81 8.66
C GLU A 179 -14.53 12.47 9.12
N ALA A 180 -14.79 11.53 8.20
CA ALA A 180 -15.19 10.17 8.54
C ALA A 180 -14.00 9.22 8.79
N TYR A 181 -12.76 9.68 8.60
CA TYR A 181 -11.54 8.91 8.82
C TYR A 181 -10.86 9.29 10.12
N PHE A 182 -10.57 8.30 10.95
CA PHE A 182 -9.95 8.45 12.26
C PHE A 182 -8.66 7.66 12.29
N SER A 183 -7.63 8.20 12.93
CA SER A 183 -6.37 7.49 13.13
C SER A 183 -6.58 6.30 14.09
N LEU A 184 -5.60 5.39 14.14
CA LEU A 184 -5.64 4.27 15.10
C LEU A 184 -5.65 4.73 16.56
N LEU A 185 -5.24 5.97 16.83
CA LEU A 185 -5.25 6.57 18.17
C LEU A 185 -6.60 7.20 18.54
N GLU A 186 -7.56 7.23 17.61
CA GLU A 186 -8.85 7.92 17.73
C GLU A 186 -10.05 6.94 17.69
N LYS A 187 -9.87 5.71 18.18
CA LYS A 187 -10.90 4.65 18.10
C LYS A 187 -12.22 5.04 18.78
N GLU A 188 -12.15 5.64 19.97
CA GLU A 188 -13.34 6.04 20.72
C GLU A 188 -14.14 7.14 19.99
N GLN A 189 -13.44 8.10 19.37
CA GLN A 189 -14.05 9.14 18.55
C GLN A 189 -14.70 8.54 17.30
N ALA A 190 -14.04 7.56 16.67
CA ALA A 190 -14.57 6.86 15.52
C ALA A 190 -15.87 6.10 15.86
N ASP A 191 -15.93 5.48 17.03
CA ASP A 191 -17.12 4.79 17.54
C ASP A 191 -18.27 5.76 17.81
N ALA A 192 -18.00 6.84 18.54
CA ALA A 192 -18.98 7.87 18.83
C ALA A 192 -19.55 8.50 17.55
N TYR A 193 -18.69 8.82 16.59
CA TYR A 193 -19.08 9.37 15.30
C TYR A 193 -19.95 8.40 14.48
N THR A 194 -19.56 7.12 14.44
CA THR A 194 -20.34 6.08 13.74
C THR A 194 -21.73 5.91 14.35
N LEU A 195 -21.82 5.86 15.67
CA LEU A 195 -23.10 5.75 16.39
C LEU A 195 -23.99 6.98 16.17
N ALA A 196 -23.40 8.19 16.16
CA ALA A 196 -24.13 9.42 15.88
C ALA A 196 -24.70 9.43 14.45
N ILE A 197 -23.94 8.99 13.46
CA ILE A 197 -24.41 8.82 12.08
C ILE A 197 -25.58 7.83 12.02
N ALA A 198 -25.43 6.65 12.62
CA ALA A 198 -26.48 5.64 12.66
C ALA A 198 -27.77 6.20 13.27
N HIS A 199 -27.68 6.86 14.42
CA HIS A 199 -28.81 7.48 15.07
C HIS A 199 -29.51 8.52 14.18
N ASN A 200 -28.76 9.44 13.57
CA ASN A 200 -29.31 10.51 12.74
C ASN A 200 -29.98 9.99 11.46
N ARG A 201 -29.58 8.81 10.98
CA ARG A 201 -30.17 8.13 9.83
C ARG A 201 -31.38 7.26 10.18
N GLY A 202 -31.59 6.99 11.47
CA GLY A 202 -32.59 6.02 11.93
C GLY A 202 -32.16 4.57 11.69
N ASP A 203 -30.85 4.30 11.65
CA ASP A 203 -30.33 2.95 11.46
C ASP A 203 -30.51 2.15 12.77
N THR A 204 -31.56 1.33 12.84
CA THR A 204 -31.94 0.56 14.06
C THR A 204 -31.58 -0.92 14.03
N VAL A 205 -31.23 -1.49 12.87
CA VAL A 205 -31.02 -2.94 12.70
C VAL A 205 -29.57 -3.30 12.37
N LYS A 206 -28.86 -2.44 11.64
CA LYS A 206 -27.50 -2.71 11.13
C LYS A 206 -26.56 -1.57 11.52
N VAL A 207 -26.05 -1.65 12.74
CA VAL A 207 -25.04 -0.72 13.28
C VAL A 207 -23.90 -1.54 13.86
N SER A 208 -22.66 -1.23 13.48
CA SER A 208 -21.46 -1.87 14.03
C SER A 208 -20.36 -0.85 14.30
N THR A 209 -19.71 -0.98 15.46
CA THR A 209 -18.47 -0.26 15.83
C THR A 209 -17.26 -1.19 15.86
N ASP A 210 -17.45 -2.45 15.50
CA ASP A 210 -16.36 -3.41 15.28
C ASP A 210 -15.88 -3.26 13.82
N PRO A 211 -14.62 -2.81 13.60
CA PRO A 211 -14.07 -2.64 12.27
C PRO A 211 -13.68 -3.96 11.61
N GLY A 212 -13.71 -5.10 12.32
CA GLY A 212 -13.22 -6.39 11.83
C GLY A 212 -11.69 -6.51 11.87
N PHE A 213 -11.02 -5.60 12.60
CA PHE A 213 -9.57 -5.56 12.75
C PHE A 213 -9.16 -5.27 14.18
N GLN A 214 -8.07 -5.89 14.61
CA GLN A 214 -7.31 -5.52 15.79
C GLN A 214 -6.03 -4.81 15.38
N PHE A 215 -5.78 -3.65 15.98
CA PHE A 215 -4.53 -2.94 15.81
C PHE A 215 -3.87 -2.72 17.16
N GLU A 216 -2.57 -2.96 17.21
CA GLU A 216 -1.70 -2.58 18.32
C GLU A 216 -0.70 -1.55 17.80
N VAL A 217 -0.73 -0.34 18.38
CA VAL A 217 0.20 0.75 18.03
C VAL A 217 1.35 0.74 19.04
N LEU A 218 2.56 0.46 18.56
CA LEU A 218 3.79 0.41 19.34
C LEU A 218 4.58 1.72 19.27
N ILE A 219 4.39 2.50 18.20
CA ILE A 219 5.06 3.79 17.99
C ILE A 219 4.00 4.81 17.54
N ALA A 220 3.55 5.66 18.47
CA ALA A 220 2.48 6.62 18.21
C ALA A 220 2.89 7.69 17.17
N GLU A 221 4.17 8.06 17.11
CA GLU A 221 4.70 9.04 16.17
C GLU A 221 4.67 8.56 14.71
N ALA A 222 4.51 7.25 14.49
CA ALA A 222 4.32 6.68 13.16
C ALA A 222 2.90 6.90 12.63
N ILE A 223 1.95 7.28 13.49
CA ILE A 223 0.58 7.65 13.13
C ILE A 223 0.58 9.13 12.75
N ARG A 224 0.38 9.41 11.45
CA ARG A 224 0.44 10.77 10.90
C ARG A 224 -0.93 11.33 10.57
N TRP A 225 -1.90 10.48 10.22
CA TRP A 225 -3.26 10.92 10.00
C TRP A 225 -3.85 11.43 11.31
N LYS A 226 -4.62 12.52 11.20
CA LYS A 226 -5.43 13.04 12.30
C LYS A 226 -6.76 13.44 11.71
N ASN A 227 -7.84 13.07 12.37
CA ASN A 227 -9.15 13.47 11.92
C ASN A 227 -9.25 15.02 11.91
N PRO A 228 -9.63 15.66 10.79
CA PRO A 228 -9.65 17.11 10.70
C PRO A 228 -10.70 17.75 11.61
N ALA A 229 -11.81 17.07 11.91
CA ALA A 229 -12.83 17.55 12.84
C ALA A 229 -12.35 17.49 14.30
N ALA A 230 -11.60 16.45 14.68
CA ALA A 230 -11.02 16.35 16.02
C ALA A 230 -9.95 17.44 16.28
N CYS A 231 -9.22 17.84 15.25
CA CYS A 231 -8.23 18.92 15.36
C CYS A 231 -8.88 20.30 15.61
N ALA A 232 -10.09 20.55 15.09
CA ALA A 232 -10.81 21.81 15.28
C ALA A 232 -11.23 22.04 16.74
N GLU A 233 -11.72 21.00 17.41
CA GLU A 233 -12.17 21.08 18.82
C GLU A 233 -11.02 21.39 19.80
N SER A 234 -9.79 20.94 19.50
CA SER A 234 -8.60 21.25 20.34
C SER A 234 -8.11 22.70 20.23
N SER A 235 -8.50 23.42 19.17
CA SER A 235 -8.08 24.81 18.95
C SER A 235 -9.00 25.86 19.58
N GLU A 236 -10.22 25.46 19.98
CA GLU A 236 -11.18 26.33 20.68
C GLU A 236 -11.06 26.23 22.21
N ALA A 237 -10.22 25.32 22.72
CA ALA A 237 -10.01 25.09 24.15
C ALA A 237 -8.70 25.68 24.73
N ALA A 238 -7.99 26.52 23.97
CA ALA A 238 -6.75 27.21 24.36
C ALA A 238 -6.92 28.73 24.38
#